data_AF-A0A9P4K101-F1
#
_entry.id   AF-A0A9P4K101-F1
#
_cell.length_a   1.000
_cell.length_b   1.000
_cell.length_c   1.000
_cell.angle_alpha   90.00
_cell.angle_beta   90.00
_cell.angle_gamma   90.00
#
_symmetry.space_group_name_H-M   'P 1'
#
loop_
_entity.id
_entity.type
_entity.pdbx_description
1 polymer ?
#
loop_
_entity_poly.entity_id
_entity_poly.type
_entity_poly.pdbx_seq_one_letter_code
_entity_poly.pdbx_strand_id
1 'polypeptide(L)'
;MPDNPDAQRSCSSSEVPPVSAERKTHTRSLRSYLSTSIRDGHHSDLLLEAELLLLSFATGIQDATTYPDYQCFASNQTGNTVIIAVGLSGIGGDLFSLRTVGVSLGAFVAGCYMMGQIGNLFGPRKRIWLFISNVIQTALVYAAVAIQWSVSSNSESIAMGVIALLAFSSGGQVAMARPLNIPQITTAMATAAYADLLVDPRLHSLHNRQRNRRFLFLVMLATGSFVGAFAHSRVNSAFALLLSAIGKTIVTVLMLFNVSECAEANGQIAAQNSIGRTENRASSTRR
;
A
#
# COMPACT_ATOMS: atom_id res chain seq x y z
N MET A 1 -22.31 15.95 -12.46
CA MET A 1 -23.50 16.08 -11.60
C MET A 1 -23.85 14.71 -11.01
N PRO A 2 -24.27 14.64 -9.73
CA PRO A 2 -24.44 15.74 -8.80
C PRO A 2 -23.24 15.90 -7.85
N ASP A 3 -22.95 17.17 -7.57
CA ASP A 3 -22.07 17.64 -6.52
C ASP A 3 -22.55 17.16 -5.15
N ASN A 4 -21.64 16.66 -4.32
CA ASN A 4 -21.91 16.37 -2.93
C ASN A 4 -21.75 17.67 -2.12
N PRO A 5 -22.85 18.28 -1.63
CA PRO A 5 -22.80 19.60 -0.97
C PRO A 5 -22.19 19.56 0.44
N ASP A 6 -21.86 18.37 0.97
CA ASP A 6 -21.31 18.23 2.33
C ASP A 6 -19.79 18.51 2.41
N ALA A 7 -19.06 18.46 1.29
CA ALA A 7 -17.61 18.74 1.29
C ALA A 7 -17.30 20.24 1.45
N GLN A 8 -18.21 21.13 1.04
CA GLN A 8 -18.01 22.58 1.11
C GLN A 8 -18.44 23.19 2.45
N ARG A 9 -19.32 22.52 3.21
CA ARG A 9 -19.87 23.06 4.47
C ARG A 9 -18.91 23.05 5.66
N SER A 10 -17.75 22.39 5.58
CA SER A 10 -16.76 22.40 6.66
C SER A 10 -15.71 23.52 6.55
N CYS A 11 -15.71 24.30 5.45
CA CYS A 11 -14.75 25.39 5.22
C CYS A 11 -15.37 26.80 5.14
N SER A 12 -16.68 26.96 5.27
CA SER A 12 -17.35 28.27 5.16
C SER A 12 -17.87 28.80 6.49
N SER A 13 -16.97 29.28 7.35
CA SER A 13 -17.31 30.29 8.35
C SER A 13 -16.04 31.00 8.80
N SER A 14 -15.70 32.07 8.08
CA SER A 14 -14.69 33.03 8.50
C SER A 14 -15.04 34.38 7.91
N GLU A 15 -15.87 35.15 8.62
CA GLU A 15 -15.88 36.60 8.47
C GLU A 15 -14.45 37.13 8.67
N VAL A 16 -14.04 38.06 7.81
CA VAL A 16 -12.72 38.69 7.82
C VAL A 16 -12.66 39.70 8.98
N PRO A 17 -11.82 39.53 10.02
CA PRO A 17 -11.57 40.57 10.99
C PRO A 17 -10.44 41.51 10.52
N PRO A 18 -10.38 42.75 11.03
CA PRO A 18 -9.42 43.75 10.57
C PRO A 18 -7.99 43.38 10.98
N VAL A 19 -7.05 43.88 10.19
CA VAL A 19 -5.60 43.69 10.30
C VAL A 19 -5.10 44.20 11.66
N SER A 20 -4.83 43.28 12.59
CA SER A 20 -3.96 43.50 13.73
C SER A 20 -2.92 42.38 13.82
N ALA A 21 -1.67 42.79 14.00
CA ALA A 21 -0.50 41.94 13.93
C ALA A 21 -0.47 40.92 15.10
N GLU A 22 -0.80 39.67 14.81
CA GLU A 22 -0.40 38.54 15.66
C GLU A 22 0.28 37.48 14.80
N ARG A 23 1.62 37.41 14.92
CA ARG A 23 2.42 36.30 14.41
C ARG A 23 2.17 35.08 15.30
N LYS A 24 1.01 34.43 15.16
CA LYS A 24 0.75 33.13 15.78
C LYS A 24 1.54 32.07 15.02
N THR A 25 2.66 31.65 15.61
CA THR A 25 3.36 30.42 15.24
C THR A 25 2.37 29.26 15.35
N HIS A 26 1.88 28.81 14.19
CA HIS A 26 0.93 27.72 14.06
C HIS A 26 1.61 26.41 14.52
N THR A 27 1.62 26.12 15.82
CA THR A 27 1.84 24.75 16.30
C THR A 27 0.65 23.92 15.83
N ARG A 28 0.72 23.39 14.60
CA ARG A 28 -0.23 22.39 14.12
C ARG A 28 -0.22 21.24 15.11
N SER A 29 -1.32 21.06 15.83
CA SER A 29 -1.49 19.93 16.74
C SER A 29 -1.22 18.63 15.99
N LEU A 30 -0.43 17.72 16.57
CA LEU A 30 -0.12 16.40 16.00
C LEU A 30 -1.39 15.66 15.55
N ARG A 31 -2.48 15.81 16.33
CA ARG A 31 -3.80 15.24 16.00
C ARG A 31 -4.36 15.78 14.68
N SER A 32 -4.21 17.08 14.43
CA SER A 32 -4.64 17.72 13.18
C SER A 32 -3.79 17.28 11.99
N TYR A 33 -2.50 16.99 12.18
CA TYR A 33 -1.66 16.44 11.11
C TYR A 33 -2.05 15.00 10.76
N LEU A 34 -2.21 14.15 11.79
CA LEU A 34 -2.54 12.73 11.62
C LEU A 34 -3.95 12.50 11.05
N SER A 35 -4.89 13.43 11.27
CA SER A 35 -6.24 13.35 10.70
C SER A 35 -6.33 13.78 9.23
N THR A 36 -5.26 14.33 8.65
CA THR A 36 -5.27 14.74 7.23
C THR A 36 -5.31 13.54 6.28
N SER A 37 -6.05 13.69 5.19
CA SER A 37 -6.03 12.74 4.07
C SER A 37 -4.76 12.91 3.26
N ILE A 38 -4.13 11.78 2.92
CA ILE A 38 -3.04 11.71 1.95
C ILE A 38 -3.64 11.97 0.56
N ARG A 39 -2.84 12.65 -0.27
CA ARG A 39 -3.18 12.96 -1.66
C ARG A 39 -3.46 11.70 -2.48
N ASP A 40 -4.37 11.80 -3.43
CA ASP A 40 -4.66 10.73 -4.37
C ASP A 40 -3.62 10.61 -5.50
N GLY A 41 -3.55 9.42 -6.10
CA GLY A 41 -2.59 9.08 -7.16
C GLY A 41 -2.77 9.81 -8.49
N HIS A 42 -3.77 10.70 -8.61
CA HIS A 42 -3.96 11.59 -9.77
C HIS A 42 -2.84 12.63 -9.89
N HIS A 43 -2.27 13.03 -8.75
CA HIS A 43 -1.14 13.94 -8.70
C HIS A 43 0.17 13.16 -8.51
N SER A 44 1.27 13.73 -8.99
CA SER A 44 2.57 13.08 -8.98
C SER A 44 3.17 12.98 -7.57
N ASP A 45 2.95 11.85 -6.90
CA ASP A 45 3.57 11.55 -5.60
C ASP A 45 4.61 10.45 -5.70
N LEU A 46 5.88 10.84 -5.80
CA LEU A 46 6.99 9.89 -5.92
C LEU A 46 7.18 9.08 -4.64
N LEU A 47 6.88 9.64 -3.46
CA LEU A 47 7.05 8.96 -2.20
C LEU A 47 6.02 7.83 -2.07
N LEU A 48 4.74 8.14 -2.32
CA LEU A 48 3.66 7.15 -2.29
C LEU A 48 3.87 6.04 -3.34
N GLU A 49 4.35 6.39 -4.54
CA GLU A 49 4.71 5.41 -5.56
C GLU A 49 5.86 4.50 -5.07
N ALA A 50 6.92 5.06 -4.49
CA ALA A 50 8.04 4.30 -3.95
C ALA A 50 7.61 3.36 -2.80
N GLU A 51 6.70 3.82 -1.94
CA GLU A 51 6.11 3.02 -0.87
C GLU A 51 5.35 1.80 -1.42
N LEU A 52 4.45 1.99 -2.39
CA LEU A 52 3.70 0.89 -3.00
C LEU A 52 4.61 -0.07 -3.78
N LEU A 53 5.67 0.44 -4.42
CA LEU A 53 6.69 -0.38 -5.07
C LEU A 53 7.47 -1.23 -4.05
N LEU A 54 7.86 -0.65 -2.91
CA LEU A 54 8.55 -1.37 -1.85
C LEU A 54 7.65 -2.41 -1.18
N LEU A 55 6.35 -2.13 -1.03
CA LEU A 55 5.36 -3.13 -0.59
C LEU A 55 5.25 -4.27 -1.61
N SER A 56 5.30 -3.97 -2.92
CA SER A 56 5.28 -4.99 -3.98
C SER A 56 6.52 -5.89 -3.92
N PHE A 57 7.69 -5.30 -3.67
CA PHE A 57 8.93 -6.03 -3.42
C PHE A 57 8.82 -6.95 -2.19
N ALA A 58 8.32 -6.43 -1.07
CA ALA A 58 8.09 -7.21 0.15
C ALA A 58 7.08 -8.36 -0.05
N THR A 59 6.03 -8.14 -0.85
CA THR A 59 5.09 -9.18 -1.26
C THR A 59 5.78 -10.28 -2.07
N GLY A 60 6.64 -9.91 -3.03
CA GLY A 60 7.41 -10.86 -3.82
C GLY A 60 8.27 -11.78 -2.95
N ILE A 61 8.97 -11.20 -1.95
CA ILE A 61 9.74 -11.96 -0.96
C ILE A 61 8.83 -12.94 -0.22
N GLN A 62 7.70 -12.45 0.29
CA GLN A 62 6.78 -13.25 1.12
C GLN A 62 6.19 -14.44 0.34
N ASP A 63 5.76 -14.23 -0.90
CA ASP A 63 5.19 -15.30 -1.73
C ASP A 63 6.26 -16.32 -2.18
N ALA A 64 7.49 -15.88 -2.47
CA ALA A 64 8.60 -16.77 -2.77
C ALA A 64 9.06 -17.61 -1.56
N THR A 65 8.72 -17.16 -0.35
CA THR A 65 9.04 -17.84 0.91
C THR A 65 7.91 -18.80 1.33
N THR A 66 6.66 -18.36 1.21
CA THR A 66 5.48 -19.13 1.64
C THR A 66 5.16 -20.30 0.72
N TYR A 67 5.42 -20.18 -0.59
CA TYR A 67 5.09 -21.27 -1.51
C TYR A 67 5.90 -22.55 -1.25
N PRO A 68 7.25 -22.52 -1.10
CA PRO A 68 8.01 -23.72 -0.76
C PRO A 68 7.65 -24.33 0.60
N ASP A 69 7.35 -23.50 1.60
CA ASP A 69 7.11 -23.97 2.97
C ASP A 69 5.69 -24.51 3.18
N TYR A 70 4.72 -23.91 2.51
CA TYR A 70 3.30 -24.08 2.81
C TYR A 70 2.48 -24.52 1.59
N GLN A 71 3.12 -24.74 0.44
CA GLN A 71 2.50 -25.12 -0.83
C GLN A 71 1.37 -24.17 -1.28
N CYS A 72 1.40 -22.93 -0.80
CA CYS A 72 0.41 -21.91 -1.10
C CYS A 72 1.02 -20.50 -1.01
N PHE A 73 0.34 -19.53 -1.61
CA PHE A 73 0.77 -18.14 -1.58
C PHE A 73 0.07 -17.39 -0.46
N ALA A 74 0.70 -16.39 0.12
CA ALA A 74 0.04 -15.48 1.05
C ALA A 74 -0.74 -14.37 0.31
N SER A 75 -0.27 -13.93 -0.86
CA SER A 75 -0.89 -12.83 -1.61
C SER A 75 -1.52 -13.25 -2.94
N ASN A 76 -0.95 -14.25 -3.64
CA ASN A 76 -1.42 -14.66 -4.96
C ASN A 76 -2.66 -15.59 -4.91
N GLN A 77 -3.81 -15.00 -4.61
CA GLN A 77 -5.04 -15.76 -4.39
C GLN A 77 -5.65 -16.41 -5.64
N THR A 78 -5.37 -15.90 -6.84
CA THR A 78 -5.79 -16.56 -8.08
C THR A 78 -5.17 -17.95 -8.20
N GLY A 79 -3.89 -18.09 -7.83
CA GLY A 79 -3.21 -19.39 -7.78
C GLY A 79 -3.81 -20.31 -6.73
N ASN A 80 -4.06 -19.80 -5.52
CA ASN A 80 -4.66 -20.59 -4.43
C ASN A 80 -6.05 -21.14 -4.79
N THR A 81 -6.88 -20.36 -5.49
CA THR A 81 -8.18 -20.83 -5.97
C THR A 81 -8.04 -22.02 -6.93
N VAL A 82 -7.08 -21.98 -7.84
CA VAL A 82 -6.79 -23.09 -8.77
C VAL A 82 -6.25 -24.30 -8.00
N ILE A 83 -5.36 -24.10 -7.03
CA ILE A 83 -4.81 -25.17 -6.19
C ILE A 83 -5.93 -25.90 -5.42
N ILE A 84 -6.90 -25.16 -4.86
CA ILE A 84 -8.07 -25.76 -4.21
C ILE A 84 -8.87 -26.61 -5.19
N ALA A 85 -9.16 -26.09 -6.39
CA ALA A 85 -9.92 -26.83 -7.40
C ALA A 85 -9.21 -28.13 -7.84
N VAL A 86 -7.90 -28.05 -8.08
CA VAL A 86 -7.07 -29.21 -8.45
C VAL A 86 -7.05 -30.23 -7.30
N GLY A 87 -6.76 -29.80 -6.07
CA GLY A 87 -6.72 -30.72 -4.93
C GLY A 87 -8.09 -31.37 -4.62
N LEU A 88 -9.19 -30.64 -4.76
CA LEU A 88 -10.54 -31.19 -4.58
C LEU A 88 -10.95 -32.15 -5.70
N SER A 89 -10.39 -32.01 -6.90
CA SER A 89 -10.62 -32.94 -8.01
C SER A 89 -9.91 -34.30 -7.84
N GLY A 90 -9.07 -34.44 -6.82
CA GLY A 90 -8.23 -35.63 -6.61
C GLY A 90 -6.98 -35.68 -7.50
N ILE A 91 -6.75 -34.65 -8.32
CA ILE A 91 -5.55 -34.50 -9.13
C ILE A 91 -4.43 -33.93 -8.26
N GLY A 92 -3.27 -34.57 -8.26
CA GLY A 92 -2.06 -34.03 -7.62
C GLY A 92 -1.73 -34.56 -6.22
N GLY A 93 -2.54 -35.43 -5.62
CA GLY A 93 -2.20 -36.11 -4.36
C GLY A 93 -1.72 -35.14 -3.26
N ASP A 94 -0.53 -35.39 -2.71
CA ASP A 94 0.09 -34.61 -1.62
C ASP A 94 0.86 -33.36 -2.10
N LEU A 95 0.71 -32.96 -3.37
CA LEU A 95 1.36 -31.75 -3.91
C LEU A 95 0.87 -30.46 -3.23
N PHE A 96 -0.30 -30.49 -2.57
CA PHE A 96 -0.93 -29.31 -1.98
C PHE A 96 -1.59 -29.60 -0.63
N SER A 97 -1.30 -28.80 0.39
CA SER A 97 -2.08 -28.77 1.62
C SER A 97 -3.36 -27.96 1.44
N LEU A 98 -4.48 -28.64 1.14
CA LEU A 98 -5.80 -27.99 0.99
C LEU A 98 -6.20 -27.16 2.21
N ARG A 99 -5.84 -27.59 3.42
CA ARG A 99 -6.11 -26.86 4.66
C ARG A 99 -5.37 -25.53 4.69
N THR A 100 -4.07 -25.55 4.41
CA THR A 100 -3.21 -24.37 4.43
C THR A 100 -3.60 -23.38 3.33
N VAL A 101 -3.93 -23.87 2.12
CA VAL A 101 -4.41 -23.04 1.00
C VAL A 101 -5.77 -22.41 1.34
N GLY A 102 -6.70 -23.18 1.92
CA GLY A 102 -8.00 -22.67 2.35
C GLY A 102 -7.90 -21.61 3.45
N VAL A 103 -6.99 -21.81 4.42
CA VAL A 103 -6.68 -20.83 5.46
C VAL A 103 -6.08 -19.56 4.84
N SER A 104 -5.15 -19.68 3.89
CA SER A 104 -4.59 -18.52 3.19
C SER A 104 -5.67 -17.70 2.48
N LEU A 105 -6.51 -18.36 1.68
CA LEU A 105 -7.58 -17.68 0.94
C LEU A 105 -8.60 -17.03 1.90
N GLY A 106 -9.04 -17.75 2.92
CA GLY A 106 -9.97 -17.23 3.92
C GLY A 106 -9.41 -16.05 4.70
N ALA A 107 -8.17 -16.14 5.16
CA ALA A 107 -7.51 -15.08 5.90
C ALA A 107 -7.24 -13.84 5.03
N PHE A 108 -6.86 -14.02 3.76
CA PHE A 108 -6.70 -12.91 2.82
C PHE A 108 -8.02 -12.18 2.58
N VAL A 109 -9.11 -12.91 2.33
CA VAL A 109 -10.45 -12.33 2.15
C VAL A 109 -10.91 -11.62 3.42
N ALA A 110 -10.71 -12.23 4.59
CA ALA A 110 -11.01 -11.61 5.87
C ALA A 110 -10.20 -10.32 6.10
N GLY A 111 -8.89 -10.33 5.79
CA GLY A 111 -8.03 -9.15 5.88
C GLY A 111 -8.49 -8.03 4.96
N CYS A 112 -8.84 -8.36 3.71
CA CYS A 112 -9.42 -7.40 2.77
C CYS A 112 -10.71 -6.79 3.30
N TYR A 113 -11.63 -7.63 3.76
CA TYR A 113 -12.93 -7.20 4.25
C TYR A 113 -12.80 -6.34 5.51
N MET A 114 -12.13 -6.85 6.55
CA MET A 114 -12.02 -6.16 7.83
C MET A 114 -11.28 -4.84 7.70
N MET A 115 -10.06 -4.84 7.13
CA MET A 115 -9.29 -3.61 6.98
C MET A 115 -9.95 -2.65 5.99
N GLY A 116 -10.53 -3.15 4.90
CA GLY A 116 -11.26 -2.32 3.95
C GLY A 116 -12.47 -1.62 4.56
N GLN A 117 -13.34 -2.37 5.26
CA GLN A 117 -14.55 -1.79 5.87
C GLN A 117 -14.24 -0.86 7.04
N ILE A 118 -13.25 -1.21 7.87
CA ILE A 118 -12.79 -0.30 8.94
C ILE A 118 -12.22 0.98 8.32
N GLY A 119 -11.46 0.87 7.23
CA GLY A 119 -10.98 2.02 6.48
C GLY A 119 -12.10 2.91 5.94
N ASN A 120 -13.16 2.32 5.40
CA ASN A 120 -14.35 3.05 4.94
C ASN A 120 -15.03 3.85 6.07
N LEU A 121 -15.02 3.32 7.30
CA LEU A 121 -15.58 4.00 8.46
C LEU A 121 -14.72 5.17 8.94
N PHE A 122 -13.40 4.99 9.05
CA PHE A 122 -12.51 6.01 9.61
C PHE A 122 -12.07 7.07 8.59
N GLY A 123 -12.09 6.75 7.30
CA GLY A 123 -11.53 7.56 6.22
C GLY A 123 -10.32 6.85 5.61
N PRO A 124 -10.48 6.16 4.47
CA PRO A 124 -9.49 5.19 4.00
C PRO A 124 -8.17 5.80 3.55
N ARG A 125 -8.14 7.12 3.31
CA ARG A 125 -6.94 7.88 2.93
C ARG A 125 -6.36 8.70 4.09
N LYS A 126 -6.96 8.67 5.29
CA LYS A 126 -6.43 9.41 6.44
C LYS A 126 -5.07 8.85 6.82
N ARG A 127 -4.10 9.74 7.05
CA ARG A 127 -2.72 9.37 7.40
C ARG A 127 -2.68 8.45 8.61
N ILE A 128 -3.46 8.74 9.65
CA ILE A 128 -3.55 7.89 10.85
C ILE A 128 -4.06 6.48 10.54
N TRP A 129 -5.07 6.36 9.68
CA TRP A 129 -5.63 5.06 9.31
C TRP A 129 -4.62 4.24 8.51
N LEU A 130 -4.01 4.86 7.50
CA LEU A 130 -2.97 4.26 6.68
C LEU A 130 -1.76 3.82 7.50
N PHE A 131 -1.32 4.65 8.46
CA PHE A 131 -0.26 4.31 9.40
C PHE A 131 -0.64 3.12 10.30
N ILE A 132 -1.79 3.17 10.97
CA ILE A 132 -2.26 2.10 11.87
C ILE A 132 -2.45 0.79 11.10
N SER A 133 -3.06 0.85 9.90
CA SER A 133 -3.27 -0.32 9.07
C SER A 133 -1.93 -0.96 8.69
N ASN A 134 -0.94 -0.17 8.29
CA ASN A 134 0.39 -0.69 7.96
C ASN A 134 1.15 -1.20 9.19
N VAL A 135 0.99 -0.58 10.38
CA VAL A 135 1.53 -1.09 11.66
C VAL A 135 0.95 -2.46 11.97
N ILE A 136 -0.37 -2.65 11.89
CA ILE A 136 -1.01 -3.94 12.15
C ILE A 136 -0.50 -5.00 11.16
N GLN A 137 -0.49 -4.68 9.87
CA GLN A 137 0.02 -5.58 8.83
C GLN A 137 1.48 -5.97 9.07
N THR A 138 2.33 -5.01 9.44
CA THR A 138 3.76 -5.24 9.73
C THR A 138 3.94 -6.08 11.00
N ALA A 139 3.17 -5.82 12.05
CA ALA A 139 3.19 -6.60 13.28
C ALA A 139 2.80 -8.07 13.05
N LEU A 140 1.81 -8.33 12.19
CA LEU A 140 1.44 -9.69 11.79
C LEU A 140 2.58 -10.43 11.07
N VAL A 141 3.35 -9.73 10.21
CA VAL A 141 4.53 -10.33 9.56
C VAL A 141 5.64 -10.62 10.58
N TYR A 142 5.90 -9.71 11.54
CA TYR A 142 6.85 -9.99 12.62
C TYR A 142 6.41 -11.15 13.52
N ALA A 143 5.10 -11.28 13.79
CA ALA A 143 4.57 -12.42 14.55
C ALA A 143 4.80 -13.74 13.79
N ALA A 144 4.58 -13.75 12.47
CA ALA A 144 4.90 -14.90 11.61
C ALA A 144 6.40 -15.25 11.66
N VAL A 145 7.29 -14.26 11.59
CA VAL A 145 8.74 -14.44 11.74
C VAL A 145 9.09 -15.04 13.10
N ALA A 146 8.52 -14.51 14.18
CA ALA A 146 8.77 -14.99 15.54
C ALA A 146 8.31 -16.44 15.74
N ILE A 147 7.15 -16.81 15.20
CA ILE A 147 6.66 -18.20 15.24
C ILE A 147 7.61 -19.13 14.49
N GLN A 148 8.03 -18.75 13.27
CA GLN A 148 8.98 -19.54 12.48
C GLN A 148 10.34 -19.70 13.16
N TRP A 149 10.81 -18.69 13.89
CA TRP A 149 12.09 -18.78 14.59
C TRP A 149 12.00 -19.60 15.88
N SER A 150 10.88 -19.51 16.59
CA SER A 150 10.71 -20.13 17.92
C SER A 150 10.32 -21.60 17.86
N VAL A 151 9.69 -22.06 16.77
CA VAL A 151 9.20 -23.44 16.69
C VAL A 151 9.94 -24.24 15.62
N SER A 152 10.75 -25.20 16.05
CA SER A 152 11.44 -26.14 15.14
C SER A 152 10.55 -27.28 14.64
N SER A 153 9.30 -27.40 15.09
CA SER A 153 8.39 -28.47 14.65
C SER A 153 7.56 -28.04 13.45
N ASN A 154 7.58 -28.84 12.38
CA ASN A 154 6.80 -28.64 11.16
C ASN A 154 5.35 -29.12 11.34
N SER A 155 4.69 -28.69 12.42
CA SER A 155 3.28 -29.01 12.65
C SER A 155 2.40 -28.23 11.67
N GLU A 156 1.44 -28.92 11.04
CA GLU A 156 0.47 -28.32 10.12
C GLU A 156 -0.28 -27.13 10.77
N SER A 157 -0.59 -27.22 12.06
CA SER A 157 -1.25 -26.14 12.81
C SER A 157 -0.41 -24.85 12.86
N ILE A 158 0.91 -24.98 12.91
CA ILE A 158 1.83 -23.84 12.95
C ILE A 158 1.95 -23.22 11.56
N ALA A 159 2.06 -24.05 10.52
CA ALA A 159 2.01 -23.61 9.14
C ALA A 159 0.73 -22.82 8.83
N MET A 160 -0.42 -23.35 9.26
CA MET A 160 -1.72 -22.66 9.15
C MET A 160 -1.74 -21.32 9.92
N GLY A 161 -1.15 -21.27 11.11
CA GLY A 161 -1.04 -20.03 11.89
C GLY A 161 -0.19 -18.97 11.18
N VAL A 162 0.99 -19.37 10.68
CA VAL A 162 1.89 -18.46 9.96
C VAL A 162 1.25 -17.95 8.67
N ILE A 163 0.67 -18.83 7.86
CA ILE A 163 0.04 -18.41 6.60
C ILE A 163 -1.19 -17.53 6.87
N ALA A 164 -1.97 -17.77 7.93
CA ALA A 164 -3.11 -16.93 8.28
C ALA A 164 -2.67 -15.48 8.57
N LEU A 165 -1.60 -15.31 9.36
CA LEU A 165 -1.05 -13.99 9.68
C LEU A 165 -0.54 -13.26 8.42
N LEU A 166 0.23 -13.95 7.58
CA LEU A 166 0.80 -13.39 6.36
C LEU A 166 -0.29 -13.06 5.33
N ALA A 167 -1.25 -13.96 5.11
CA ALA A 167 -2.33 -13.77 4.15
C ALA A 167 -3.29 -12.67 4.60
N PHE A 168 -3.64 -12.59 5.89
CA PHE A 168 -4.43 -11.47 6.43
C PHE A 168 -3.70 -10.14 6.25
N SER A 169 -2.39 -10.10 6.54
CA SER A 169 -1.54 -8.92 6.31
C SER A 169 -1.55 -8.49 4.83
N SER A 170 -1.39 -9.44 3.91
CA SER A 170 -1.46 -9.17 2.47
C SER A 170 -2.83 -8.69 2.00
N GLY A 171 -3.91 -9.27 2.52
CA GLY A 171 -5.28 -8.82 2.22
C GLY A 171 -5.51 -7.38 2.69
N GLY A 172 -5.09 -7.06 3.91
CA GLY A 172 -5.13 -5.70 4.44
C GLY A 172 -4.33 -4.71 3.59
N GLN A 173 -3.14 -5.12 3.12
CA GLN A 173 -2.29 -4.30 2.25
C GLN A 173 -2.96 -3.99 0.92
N VAL A 174 -3.54 -4.99 0.27
CA VAL A 174 -4.27 -4.81 -1.01
C VAL A 174 -5.48 -3.90 -0.81
N ALA A 175 -6.24 -4.08 0.28
CA ALA A 175 -7.37 -3.20 0.59
C ALA A 175 -6.94 -1.76 0.89
N MET A 176 -5.84 -1.57 1.61
CA MET A 176 -5.26 -0.25 1.93
C MET A 176 -4.76 0.48 0.68
N ALA A 177 -4.26 -0.24 -0.32
CA ALA A 177 -3.73 0.37 -1.55
C ALA A 177 -4.83 0.91 -2.48
N ARG A 178 -6.03 0.33 -2.48
CA ARG A 178 -7.12 0.71 -3.42
C ARG A 178 -7.52 2.19 -3.35
N PRO A 179 -7.75 2.78 -2.15
CA PRO A 179 -8.19 4.16 -2.02
C PRO A 179 -7.10 5.19 -2.42
N LEU A 180 -5.84 4.77 -2.55
CA LEU A 180 -4.74 5.65 -2.95
C LEU A 180 -4.77 6.00 -4.45
N ASN A 181 -5.63 5.36 -5.25
CA ASN A 181 -5.84 5.66 -6.67
C ASN A 181 -4.56 5.58 -7.54
N ILE A 182 -3.67 4.63 -7.25
CA ILE A 182 -2.55 4.26 -8.12
C ILE A 182 -2.79 2.83 -8.65
N PRO A 183 -3.76 2.63 -9.56
CA PRO A 183 -4.20 1.29 -9.98
C PRO A 183 -3.09 0.49 -10.70
N GLN A 184 -2.05 1.17 -11.18
CA GLN A 184 -0.90 0.53 -11.82
C GLN A 184 -0.01 -0.25 -10.86
N ILE A 185 -0.05 0.04 -9.55
CA ILE A 185 0.77 -0.62 -8.53
C ILE A 185 -0.16 -1.32 -7.55
N THR A 186 -0.50 -2.58 -7.84
CA THR A 186 -1.51 -3.34 -7.10
C THR A 186 -0.97 -3.98 -5.81
N THR A 187 0.35 -4.01 -5.63
CA THR A 187 1.10 -4.64 -4.53
C THR A 187 1.09 -6.17 -4.46
N ALA A 188 0.28 -6.86 -5.28
CA ALA A 188 0.21 -8.34 -5.30
C ALA A 188 -0.27 -8.93 -6.64
N MET A 189 -1.19 -8.26 -7.34
CA MET A 189 -1.82 -8.80 -8.56
C MET A 189 -1.05 -8.40 -9.82
N ALA A 190 -0.28 -9.33 -10.38
CA ALA A 190 0.60 -9.08 -11.53
C ALA A 190 -0.08 -9.23 -12.90
N THR A 191 -1.05 -10.13 -13.05
CA THR A 191 -1.60 -10.52 -14.36
C THR A 191 -2.14 -9.34 -15.17
N ALA A 192 -2.99 -8.52 -14.55
CA ALA A 192 -3.54 -7.33 -15.22
C ALA A 192 -2.43 -6.34 -15.56
N ALA A 193 -1.41 -6.16 -14.70
CA ALA A 193 -0.29 -5.27 -14.97
C ALA A 193 0.57 -5.74 -16.15
N TYR A 194 0.79 -7.05 -16.32
CA TYR A 194 1.45 -7.60 -17.51
C TYR A 194 0.67 -7.29 -18.79
N ALA A 195 -0.62 -7.62 -18.81
CA ALA A 195 -1.47 -7.38 -19.96
C ALA A 195 -1.52 -5.88 -20.30
N ASP A 196 -1.85 -5.04 -19.31
CA ASP A 196 -1.95 -3.60 -19.43
C ASP A 196 -0.64 -2.91 -19.86
N LEU A 197 0.52 -3.47 -19.49
CA LEU A 197 1.82 -2.96 -19.92
C LEU A 197 2.03 -3.26 -21.40
N LEU A 198 1.77 -4.49 -21.83
CA LEU A 198 2.09 -4.96 -23.17
C LEU A 198 1.10 -4.45 -24.24
N VAL A 199 -0.15 -4.17 -23.87
CA VAL A 199 -1.17 -3.62 -24.78
C VAL A 199 -1.22 -2.09 -24.79
N ASP A 200 -0.36 -1.39 -24.02
CA ASP A 200 -0.37 0.07 -23.95
C ASP A 200 -0.06 0.68 -25.34
N PRO A 201 -0.97 1.48 -25.94
CA PRO A 201 -0.74 2.10 -27.25
C PRO A 201 0.46 3.06 -27.27
N ARG A 202 0.86 3.56 -26.10
CA ARG A 202 2.01 4.45 -25.88
C ARG A 202 3.16 3.70 -25.19
N LEU A 203 3.30 2.40 -25.43
CA LEU A 203 4.39 1.57 -24.90
C LEU A 203 5.77 2.14 -25.25
N HIS A 204 5.95 2.58 -26.50
CA HIS A 204 7.21 3.13 -27.01
C HIS A 204 7.34 4.65 -26.84
N SER A 205 6.37 5.31 -26.21
CA SER A 205 6.47 6.74 -25.92
C SER A 205 7.56 7.00 -24.87
N LEU A 206 8.37 8.04 -25.10
CA LEU A 206 9.42 8.51 -24.17
C LEU A 206 8.84 8.86 -22.80
N HIS A 207 7.62 9.40 -22.76
CA HIS A 207 6.98 9.86 -21.54
C HIS A 207 5.62 9.17 -21.36
N ASN A 208 5.58 8.14 -20.52
CA ASN A 208 4.34 7.46 -20.11
C ASN A 208 4.48 6.97 -18.65
N ARG A 209 3.98 7.78 -17.71
CA ARG A 209 4.09 7.48 -16.27
C ARG A 209 3.30 6.24 -15.86
N GLN A 210 2.11 6.02 -16.43
CA GLN A 210 1.30 4.84 -16.11
C GLN A 210 2.00 3.55 -16.53
N ARG A 211 2.56 3.54 -17.75
CA ARG A 211 3.44 2.46 -18.22
C ARG A 211 4.63 2.24 -17.30
N ASN A 212 5.33 3.31 -16.90
CA ASN A 212 6.48 3.21 -16.01
C ASN A 212 6.11 2.62 -14.65
N ARG A 213 4.96 3.01 -14.07
CA ARG A 213 4.46 2.45 -12.81
C ARG A 213 4.19 0.94 -12.93
N ARG A 214 3.54 0.49 -14.00
CA ARG A 214 3.28 -0.95 -14.26
C ARG A 214 4.58 -1.73 -14.41
N PHE A 215 5.50 -1.20 -15.21
CA PHE A 215 6.82 -1.81 -15.42
C PHE A 215 7.60 -1.93 -14.10
N LEU A 216 7.70 -0.84 -13.34
CA LEU A 216 8.39 -0.83 -12.04
C LEU A 216 7.71 -1.77 -11.04
N PHE A 217 6.38 -1.84 -11.01
CA PHE A 217 5.65 -2.77 -10.18
C PHE A 217 6.03 -4.23 -10.48
N LEU A 218 6.03 -4.62 -11.76
CA LEU A 218 6.41 -5.97 -12.18
C LEU A 218 7.87 -6.28 -11.86
N VAL A 219 8.78 -5.32 -12.10
CA VAL A 219 10.21 -5.46 -11.76
C VAL A 219 10.39 -5.63 -10.26
N MET A 220 9.75 -4.80 -9.44
CA MET A 220 9.87 -4.86 -7.97
C MET A 220 9.30 -6.16 -7.40
N LEU A 221 8.16 -6.61 -7.91
CA LEU A 221 7.59 -7.90 -7.50
C LEU A 221 8.54 -9.06 -7.86
N ALA A 222 9.07 -9.07 -9.09
CA ALA A 222 10.00 -10.11 -9.54
C ALA A 222 11.33 -10.10 -8.76
N THR A 223 11.95 -8.93 -8.58
CA THR A 223 13.20 -8.82 -7.80
C THR A 223 12.98 -9.20 -6.34
N GLY A 224 11.84 -8.83 -5.76
CA GLY A 224 11.42 -9.29 -4.43
C GLY A 224 11.33 -10.81 -4.37
N SER A 225 10.70 -11.45 -5.34
CA SER A 225 10.62 -12.92 -5.40
C SER A 225 11.98 -13.59 -5.52
N PHE A 226 12.91 -13.06 -6.34
CA PHE A 226 14.27 -13.59 -6.39
C PHE A 226 14.99 -13.42 -5.05
N VAL A 227 14.92 -12.24 -4.43
CA VAL A 227 15.53 -11.98 -3.13
C VAL A 227 14.97 -12.92 -2.06
N GLY A 228 13.66 -13.13 -2.02
CA GLY A 228 13.02 -14.07 -1.09
C GLY A 228 13.46 -15.51 -1.32
N ALA A 229 13.47 -15.98 -2.57
CA ALA A 229 13.91 -17.34 -2.91
C ALA A 229 15.40 -17.58 -2.56
N PHE A 230 16.28 -16.61 -2.83
CA PHE A 230 17.69 -16.74 -2.46
C PHE A 230 17.92 -16.62 -0.95
N ALA A 231 17.21 -15.74 -0.26
CA ALA A 231 17.29 -15.63 1.21
C ALA A 231 16.79 -16.91 1.89
N HIS A 232 15.69 -17.48 1.41
CA HIS A 232 15.14 -18.76 1.88
C HIS A 232 16.13 -19.90 1.68
N SER A 233 16.64 -20.07 0.45
CA SER A 233 17.53 -21.19 0.11
C SER A 233 18.94 -21.11 0.71
N ARG A 234 19.45 -19.90 1.00
CA ARG A 234 20.82 -19.71 1.51
C ARG A 234 20.90 -19.51 3.02
N VAL A 235 19.83 -19.05 3.66
CA VAL A 235 19.82 -18.72 5.08
C VAL A 235 18.72 -19.50 5.79
N ASN A 236 17.46 -19.11 5.60
CA ASN A 236 16.24 -19.81 6.01
C ASN A 236 15.01 -18.95 5.69
N SER A 237 13.83 -19.55 5.81
CA SER A 237 12.55 -18.89 5.60
C SER A 237 12.27 -17.72 6.55
N ALA A 238 12.58 -17.88 7.85
CA ALA A 238 12.38 -16.82 8.83
C ALA A 238 13.17 -15.54 8.49
N PHE A 239 14.40 -15.68 8.01
CA PHE A 239 15.23 -14.56 7.55
C PHE A 239 14.65 -13.89 6.29
N ALA A 240 14.14 -14.67 5.34
CA ALA A 240 13.47 -14.12 4.16
C ALA A 240 12.21 -13.31 4.56
N LEU A 241 11.36 -13.85 5.45
CA LEU A 241 10.21 -13.12 5.98
C LEU A 241 10.61 -11.87 6.78
N LEU A 242 11.73 -11.91 7.52
CA LEU A 242 12.26 -10.76 8.24
C LEU A 242 12.62 -9.62 7.26
N LEU A 243 13.21 -9.93 6.11
CA LEU A 243 13.53 -8.92 5.09
C LEU A 243 12.26 -8.25 4.54
N SER A 244 11.18 -9.03 4.34
CA SER A 244 9.85 -8.50 4.00
C SER A 244 9.32 -7.58 5.12
N ALA A 245 9.42 -8.00 6.38
CA ALA A 245 8.98 -7.21 7.54
C ALA A 245 9.74 -5.87 7.67
N ILE A 246 11.06 -5.88 7.44
CA ILE A 246 11.89 -4.66 7.42
C ILE A 246 11.43 -3.71 6.32
N GLY A 247 11.18 -4.23 5.10
CA GLY A 247 10.64 -3.43 3.99
C GLY A 247 9.31 -2.76 4.36
N LYS A 248 8.37 -3.51 4.96
CA LYS A 248 7.08 -2.98 5.42
C LYS A 248 7.23 -1.97 6.57
N THR A 249 8.22 -2.16 7.44
CA THR A 249 8.56 -1.20 8.51
C THR A 249 9.03 0.13 7.93
N ILE A 250 9.90 0.10 6.92
CA ILE A 250 10.36 1.30 6.21
C ILE A 250 9.15 2.05 5.63
N VAL A 251 8.25 1.34 4.93
CA VAL A 251 7.01 1.95 4.41
C VAL A 251 6.14 2.53 5.52
N THR A 252 6.02 1.84 6.66
CA THR A 252 5.25 2.33 7.83
C THR A 252 5.77 3.67 8.32
N VAL A 253 7.10 3.83 8.38
CA VAL A 253 7.73 5.10 8.77
C VAL A 253 7.54 6.17 7.69
N LEU A 254 7.74 5.82 6.42
CA LEU A 254 7.58 6.75 5.28
C LEU A 254 6.15 7.28 5.14
N MET A 255 5.15 6.47 5.49
CA MET A 255 3.72 6.82 5.45
C MET A 255 3.41 8.12 6.22
N LEU A 256 4.19 8.38 7.28
CA LEU A 256 4.04 9.58 8.12
C LEU A 256 4.49 10.86 7.42
N PHE A 257 5.29 10.78 6.36
CA PHE A 257 5.86 11.93 5.64
C PHE A 257 5.12 12.29 4.34
N ASN A 258 4.14 11.48 3.93
CA ASN A 258 3.36 11.73 2.72
C ASN A 258 2.68 13.11 2.70
N VAL A 259 2.53 13.69 1.52
CA VAL A 259 1.91 15.00 1.35
C VAL A 259 0.39 14.89 1.53
N SER A 260 -0.19 15.80 2.31
CA SER A 260 -1.64 15.88 2.49
C SER A 260 -2.29 16.83 1.49
N GLU A 261 -3.55 16.57 1.16
CA GLU A 261 -4.36 17.42 0.25
C GLU A 261 -4.39 18.88 0.73
N CYS A 262 -4.54 19.12 2.03
CA CYS A 262 -4.56 20.47 2.60
C CYS A 262 -3.22 21.23 2.47
N ALA A 263 -2.09 20.51 2.47
CA ALA A 263 -0.78 21.15 2.31
C ALA A 263 -0.59 21.68 0.87
N GLU A 264 -1.09 20.95 -0.12
CA GLU A 264 -1.03 21.34 -1.53
C GLU A 264 -1.96 22.51 -1.84
N ALA A 265 -3.22 22.48 -1.38
CA ALA A 265 -4.16 23.58 -1.55
C ALA A 265 -3.58 24.91 -1.03
N ASN A 266 -2.95 24.89 0.15
CA ASN A 266 -2.30 26.08 0.70
C ASN A 266 -1.10 26.55 -0.14
N GLY A 267 -0.32 25.61 -0.71
CA GLY A 267 0.81 25.92 -1.59
C GLY A 267 0.35 26.57 -2.91
N GLN A 268 -0.73 26.07 -3.50
CA GLN A 268 -1.32 26.63 -4.73
C GLN A 268 -1.86 28.05 -4.50
N ILE A 269 -2.57 28.28 -3.39
CA ILE A 269 -3.06 29.61 -3.00
C ILE A 269 -1.88 30.57 -2.78
N ALA A 270 -0.82 30.12 -2.11
CA ALA A 270 0.37 30.94 -1.89
C ALA A 270 1.07 31.32 -3.22
N ALA A 271 1.14 30.38 -4.17
CA ALA A 271 1.70 30.62 -5.50
C ALA A 271 0.84 31.57 -6.35
N GLN A 272 -0.49 31.47 -6.29
CA GLN A 272 -1.38 32.42 -6.97
C GLN A 272 -1.26 33.83 -6.39
N ASN A 273 -1.17 33.95 -5.06
CA ASN A 273 -1.02 35.23 -4.38
C ASN A 273 0.34 35.89 -4.65
N SER A 274 1.40 35.12 -4.86
CA SER A 274 2.72 35.67 -5.24
C SER A 274 2.71 36.19 -6.67
N ILE A 275 2.09 35.46 -7.61
CA ILE A 275 1.92 35.89 -9.01
C ILE A 275 1.12 37.19 -9.09
N GLY A 276 -0.02 37.27 -8.40
CA GLY A 276 -0.85 38.49 -8.38
C GLY A 276 -0.14 39.71 -7.77
N ARG A 277 0.74 39.50 -6.77
CA ARG A 277 1.59 40.58 -6.23
C ARG A 277 2.65 41.04 -7.22
N THR A 278 3.27 40.13 -7.97
CA THR A 278 4.24 40.51 -9.01
C THR A 278 3.59 41.28 -10.16
N GLU A 279 2.38 40.91 -10.57
CA GLU A 279 1.64 41.64 -11.61
C GLU A 279 1.21 43.04 -11.15
N ASN A 280 0.69 43.18 -9.92
CA ASN A 280 0.34 44.50 -9.36
C ASN A 280 1.55 45.42 -9.16
N ARG A 281 2.73 44.87 -8.84
CA ARG A 281 3.96 45.65 -8.74
C ARG A 281 4.50 46.06 -10.11
N ALA A 282 4.34 45.20 -11.12
CA ALA A 282 4.71 45.52 -12.49
C ALA A 282 3.80 46.60 -13.11
N SER A 283 2.51 46.63 -12.76
CA SER A 283 1.56 47.64 -13.23
C SER A 283 1.73 49.00 -12.52
N SER A 284 2.10 49.02 -11.24
CA SER A 284 2.35 50.27 -10.50
C SER A 284 3.65 50.98 -10.89
N THR A 285 4.61 50.27 -11.52
CA THR A 285 5.89 50.85 -11.98
C THR A 285 5.79 51.42 -13.41
N ARG A 286 4.66 51.22 -14.10
CA ARG A 286 4.38 51.73 -15.46
C ARG A 286 3.49 52.98 -15.49
N ARG A 287 3.15 53.56 -14.34
CA ARG A 287 2.49 54.87 -14.21
C ARG A 287 3.48 55.87 -13.66
#